data_AF-A0A6N6ZEJ0-F1
#
_entry.id   AF-A0A6N6ZEJ0-F1
#
_cell.length_a   1.000
_cell.length_b   1.000
_cell.length_c   1.000
_cell.angle_alpha   90.00
_cell.angle_beta   90.00
_cell.angle_gamma   90.00
#
_symmetry.space_group_name_H-M   'P 1'
#
loop_
_entity.id
_entity.type
_entity.pdbx_description
1 polymer ?
#
loop_
_entity_poly.entity_id
_entity_poly.type
_entity_poly.pdbx_seq_one_letter_code
_entity_poly.pdbx_strand_id
1 'polypeptide(L)'
;MRSLFASAVTRLQKTLPCLALSLFAHPSMADGSGGYLFVTFRGEATPMSEQIYFMVSEDGQKWEALHQGAPVLVSDVGEQGVRDPYIIRAPSGDGFYLIATDLSINRHPDWGRAQTDASQSIVVWESEDLVHWSEPRLMKVAPDDAGCA
;
A
#
# COMPACT_ATOMS: atom_id res chain seq x y z
N MET A 1 49.39 23.76 4.57
CA MET A 1 49.42 24.74 3.46
C MET A 1 50.20 24.09 2.30
N ARG A 2 49.52 23.78 1.16
CA ARG A 2 50.09 23.44 -0.18
C ARG A 2 50.92 22.13 -0.26
N SER A 3 50.44 20.99 -0.80
CA SER A 3 50.03 20.61 -2.17
C SER A 3 51.19 20.35 -3.16
N LEU A 4 51.01 19.26 -3.94
CA LEU A 4 51.59 18.89 -5.26
C LEU A 4 52.90 18.05 -5.23
N PHE A 5 53.21 17.01 -6.03
CA PHE A 5 52.74 16.39 -7.31
C PHE A 5 53.16 14.89 -7.29
N ALA A 6 52.47 13.93 -7.94
CA ALA A 6 52.67 13.44 -9.32
C ALA A 6 51.79 12.15 -9.48
N SER A 7 51.31 11.65 -10.62
CA SER A 7 51.69 11.81 -12.02
C SER A 7 50.50 11.44 -12.93
N ALA A 8 50.53 11.97 -14.14
CA ALA A 8 49.48 12.00 -15.15
C ALA A 8 49.24 10.68 -15.91
N VAL A 9 48.01 10.48 -16.40
CA VAL A 9 47.79 9.98 -17.78
C VAL A 9 46.61 10.72 -18.41
N THR A 10 46.94 11.56 -19.38
CA THR A 10 46.07 12.21 -20.34
C THR A 10 45.70 11.23 -21.46
N ARG A 11 44.43 11.16 -21.89
CA ARG A 11 44.02 11.31 -23.32
C ARG A 11 42.54 11.00 -23.58
N LEU A 12 42.00 11.85 -24.47
CA LEU A 12 40.87 11.70 -25.38
C LEU A 12 39.45 11.61 -24.79
N GLN A 13 38.88 12.80 -24.61
CA GLN A 13 37.47 13.06 -24.91
C GLN A 13 37.17 12.66 -26.35
N LYS A 14 36.29 11.67 -26.55
CA LYS A 14 35.49 11.49 -27.77
C LYS A 14 34.16 10.81 -27.39
N THR A 15 33.15 11.65 -27.25
CA THR A 15 31.71 11.41 -27.51
C THR A 15 31.14 10.03 -27.14
N LEU A 16 30.44 10.00 -26.01
CA LEU A 16 29.20 9.24 -25.72
C LEU A 16 28.65 9.80 -24.40
N PRO A 17 27.39 10.25 -24.29
CA PRO A 17 26.81 10.55 -22.99
C PRO A 17 26.60 9.18 -22.31
N CYS A 18 27.56 8.79 -21.49
CA CYS A 18 27.36 7.70 -20.55
C CYS A 18 26.31 8.21 -19.55
N LEU A 19 25.06 7.84 -19.79
CA LEU A 19 23.95 8.06 -18.88
C LEU A 19 24.37 7.47 -17.53
N ALA A 20 24.73 8.33 -16.58
CA ALA A 20 25.03 7.92 -15.24
C ALA A 20 23.72 7.41 -14.64
N LEU A 21 23.52 6.10 -14.72
CA LEU A 21 22.45 5.41 -14.01
C LEU A 21 22.77 5.59 -12.51
N SER A 22 22.15 6.58 -11.88
CA SER A 22 22.18 6.73 -10.43
C SER A 22 21.43 5.53 -9.85
N LEU A 23 22.17 4.45 -9.53
CA LEU A 23 21.68 3.40 -8.66
C LEU A 23 21.39 4.06 -7.30
N PHE A 24 20.14 4.41 -7.04
CA PHE A 24 19.67 4.55 -5.67
C PHE A 24 19.59 3.13 -5.12
N ALA A 25 20.73 2.63 -4.63
CA ALA A 25 20.73 1.46 -3.76
C ALA A 25 19.96 1.86 -2.50
N HIS A 26 18.68 1.46 -2.43
CA HIS A 26 17.94 1.53 -1.18
C HIS A 26 18.65 0.58 -0.19
N PRO A 27 19.13 1.08 0.96
CA PRO A 27 19.68 0.21 1.97
C PRO A 27 18.52 -0.62 2.54
N SER A 28 18.37 -1.86 2.07
CA SER A 28 17.58 -2.87 2.78
C SER A 28 18.40 -3.37 3.95
N MET A 29 18.47 -2.55 5.00
CA MET A 29 18.92 -2.97 6.32
C MET A 29 17.75 -3.70 6.99
N ALA A 30 17.46 -4.92 6.56
CA ALA A 30 16.76 -5.86 7.43
C ALA A 30 17.82 -6.46 8.36
N ASP A 31 18.19 -5.71 9.40
CA ASP A 31 18.74 -6.37 10.58
C ASP A 31 17.66 -7.34 11.12
N GLY A 32 18.05 -8.43 11.77
CA GLY A 32 17.18 -9.54 12.11
C GLY A 32 16.03 -9.26 13.10
N SER A 33 15.59 -8.01 13.28
CA SER A 33 14.48 -7.58 14.15
C SER A 33 13.18 -7.31 13.37
N GLY A 34 12.84 -8.21 12.44
CA GLY A 34 11.59 -8.11 11.66
C GLY A 34 10.33 -8.46 12.47
N GLY A 35 9.17 -8.02 11.97
CA GLY A 35 7.85 -8.44 12.43
C GLY A 35 6.90 -8.62 11.26
N TYR A 36 5.70 -9.12 11.55
CA TYR A 36 4.63 -9.35 10.59
C TYR A 36 3.51 -8.33 10.81
N LEU A 37 2.97 -7.81 9.72
CA LEU A 37 1.75 -7.01 9.69
C LEU A 37 0.64 -7.86 9.07
N PHE A 38 -0.49 -7.99 9.75
CA PHE A 38 -1.71 -8.56 9.21
C PHE A 38 -2.72 -7.44 8.97
N VAL A 39 -3.27 -7.41 7.77
CA VAL A 39 -4.23 -6.41 7.32
C VAL A 39 -5.53 -7.12 6.98
N THR A 40 -6.65 -6.68 7.54
CA THR A 40 -7.93 -7.37 7.37
C THR A 40 -9.12 -6.44 7.53
N PHE A 41 -10.30 -6.91 7.14
CA PHE A 41 -11.59 -6.46 7.66
C PHE A 41 -12.17 -7.53 8.62
N ARG A 42 -13.24 -7.23 9.35
CA ARG A 42 -13.78 -8.08 10.43
C ARG A 42 -15.16 -8.69 10.14
N GLY A 43 -15.63 -8.63 8.90
CA GLY A 43 -16.96 -9.07 8.50
C GLY A 43 -17.98 -7.93 8.42
N GLU A 44 -19.27 -8.26 8.34
CA GLU A 44 -20.35 -7.33 7.98
C GLU A 44 -21.37 -7.06 9.10
N ALA A 45 -21.01 -7.35 10.35
CA ALA A 45 -21.91 -7.15 11.49
C ALA A 45 -22.29 -5.67 11.72
N THR A 46 -21.39 -4.73 11.39
CA THR A 46 -21.61 -3.27 11.50
C THR A 46 -20.90 -2.54 10.36
N PRO A 47 -21.22 -1.26 10.06
CA PRO A 47 -20.47 -0.49 9.07
C PRO A 47 -18.97 -0.39 9.39
N MET A 48 -18.62 -0.44 10.68
CA MET A 48 -17.23 -0.35 11.14
C MET A 48 -16.49 -1.68 11.02
N SER A 49 -17.17 -2.83 11.03
CA SER A 49 -16.49 -4.12 10.84
C SER A 49 -16.01 -4.33 9.40
N GLU A 50 -16.60 -3.62 8.44
CA GLU A 50 -16.19 -3.56 7.03
C GLU A 50 -15.18 -2.42 6.78
N GLN A 51 -14.23 -2.22 7.70
CA GLN A 51 -13.14 -1.26 7.58
C GLN A 51 -11.80 -1.96 7.79
N ILE A 52 -10.69 -1.25 7.60
CA ILE A 52 -9.35 -1.85 7.68
C ILE A 52 -8.87 -1.89 9.13
N TYR A 53 -8.45 -3.06 9.57
CA TYR A 53 -7.84 -3.34 10.86
C TYR A 53 -6.44 -3.90 10.66
N PHE A 54 -5.51 -3.46 11.50
CA PHE A 54 -4.15 -3.97 11.53
C PHE A 54 -3.87 -4.76 12.80
N MET A 55 -3.05 -5.79 12.65
CA MET A 55 -2.46 -6.50 13.77
C MET A 55 -0.97 -6.71 13.49
N VAL A 56 -0.16 -6.72 14.54
CA VAL A 56 1.28 -6.97 14.45
C VAL A 56 1.66 -8.22 15.21
N SER A 57 2.72 -8.87 14.76
CA SER A 57 3.28 -10.05 15.42
C SER A 57 4.79 -10.09 15.24
N GLU A 58 5.53 -10.40 16.30
CA GLU A 58 6.97 -10.64 16.20
C GLU A 58 7.28 -12.03 15.63
N ASP A 59 6.42 -13.01 15.91
CA ASP A 59 6.66 -14.45 15.63
C ASP A 59 5.70 -15.06 14.59
N GLY A 60 4.73 -14.28 14.10
CA GLY A 60 3.68 -14.72 13.19
C GLY A 60 2.59 -15.59 13.82
N GLN A 61 2.66 -15.84 15.13
CA GLN A 61 1.73 -16.72 15.86
C GLN A 61 0.89 -15.95 16.88
N LYS A 62 1.50 -14.98 17.58
CA LYS A 62 0.82 -14.13 18.55
C LYS A 62 0.61 -12.75 17.94
N TRP A 63 -0.65 -12.39 17.77
CA TRP A 63 -1.06 -11.16 17.12
C TRP A 63 -1.62 -10.18 18.13
N GLU A 64 -1.12 -8.94 18.08
CA GLU A 64 -1.65 -7.81 18.83
C GLU A 64 -2.41 -6.89 17.88
N ALA A 65 -3.66 -6.58 18.22
CA ALA A 65 -4.45 -5.63 17.44
C ALA A 65 -3.95 -4.21 17.67
N LEU A 66 -3.72 -3.48 16.57
CA LEU A 66 -3.39 -2.07 16.64
C LEU A 66 -4.64 -1.23 16.92
N HIS A 67 -4.42 0.05 17.25
CA HIS A 67 -5.47 1.04 17.48
C HIS A 67 -6.56 0.57 18.46
N GLN A 68 -6.16 -0.15 19.52
CA GLN A 68 -7.07 -0.68 20.54
C GLN A 68 -8.18 -1.59 19.98
N GLY A 69 -7.93 -2.22 18.82
CA GLY A 69 -8.91 -3.06 18.12
C GLY A 69 -10.01 -2.30 17.36
N ALA A 70 -9.91 -0.97 17.27
CA ALA A 70 -10.70 -0.13 16.37
C ALA A 70 -10.07 -0.10 14.95
N PRO A 71 -10.82 0.27 13.89
CA PRO A 71 -10.28 0.31 12.54
C PRO A 71 -9.18 1.38 12.43
N VAL A 72 -8.14 1.06 11.67
CA VAL A 72 -7.00 1.96 11.40
C VAL A 72 -7.30 2.86 10.21
N LEU A 73 -7.88 2.30 9.14
CA LEU A 73 -8.32 3.06 7.97
C LEU A 73 -9.82 2.88 7.78
N VAL A 74 -10.50 4.01 7.57
CA VAL A 74 -11.94 4.07 7.32
C VAL A 74 -12.16 4.62 5.92
N SER A 75 -12.99 3.95 5.13
CA SER A 75 -13.45 4.47 3.85
C SER A 75 -14.78 5.21 4.04
N ASP A 76 -14.79 6.48 3.66
CA ASP A 76 -15.98 7.32 3.55
C ASP A 76 -16.36 7.62 2.08
N VAL A 77 -15.66 6.99 1.13
CA VAL A 77 -15.91 7.06 -0.31
C VAL A 77 -16.63 5.81 -0.82
N GLY A 78 -17.23 5.91 -2.01
CA GLY A 78 -17.83 4.75 -2.69
C GLY A 78 -18.99 4.14 -1.91
N GLU A 79 -18.95 2.82 -1.72
CA GLU A 79 -19.91 2.07 -0.90
C GLU A 79 -19.66 2.23 0.61
N GLN A 80 -18.55 2.87 0.99
CA GLN A 80 -18.19 3.20 2.37
C GLN A 80 -18.05 1.98 3.29
N GLY A 81 -17.74 0.84 2.67
CA GLY A 81 -17.22 -0.38 3.28
C GLY A 81 -16.09 -0.89 2.40
N VAL A 82 -15.12 -1.57 3.00
CA VAL A 82 -13.98 -2.12 2.30
C VAL A 82 -13.68 -3.54 2.73
N ARG A 83 -13.27 -4.35 1.75
CA ARG A 83 -13.02 -5.79 1.92
C ARG A 83 -11.76 -6.20 1.19
N ASP A 84 -11.27 -7.39 1.56
CA ASP A 84 -10.16 -8.07 0.88
C ASP A 84 -8.90 -7.20 0.66
N PRO A 85 -8.35 -6.60 1.73
CA PRO A 85 -7.26 -5.65 1.59
C PRO A 85 -5.95 -6.30 1.17
N TYR A 86 -5.15 -5.56 0.42
CA TYR A 86 -3.82 -5.97 -0.01
C TYR A 86 -2.82 -4.80 0.08
N ILE A 87 -1.61 -5.07 0.56
CA ILE A 87 -0.54 -4.07 0.70
C ILE A 87 0.58 -4.32 -0.32
N ILE A 88 1.00 -3.25 -0.99
CA ILE A 88 1.94 -3.28 -2.11
C ILE A 88 3.04 -2.25 -1.85
N ARG A 89 4.30 -2.61 -2.04
CA ARG A 89 5.38 -1.63 -2.10
C ARG A 89 5.35 -0.87 -3.42
N ALA A 90 5.49 0.45 -3.35
CA ALA A 90 5.60 1.28 -4.53
C ALA A 90 6.79 0.82 -5.40
N PRO A 91 6.65 0.76 -6.74
CA PRO A 91 7.74 0.35 -7.63
C PRO A 91 9.00 1.24 -7.52
N SER A 92 8.84 2.50 -7.13
CA SER A 92 9.91 3.47 -6.84
C SER A 92 10.71 3.11 -5.57
N GLY A 93 10.13 2.34 -4.66
CA GLY A 93 10.75 1.91 -3.39
C GLY A 93 10.58 2.88 -2.22
N ASP A 94 9.86 3.98 -2.41
CA ASP A 94 9.69 5.09 -1.46
C ASP A 94 8.36 5.07 -0.69
N GLY A 95 7.53 4.04 -0.87
CA GLY A 95 6.26 3.97 -0.16
C GLY A 95 5.48 2.68 -0.37
N PHE A 96 4.21 2.75 0.03
CA PHE A 96 3.27 1.65 0.10
C PHE A 96 1.89 2.10 -0.37
N TYR A 97 1.20 1.18 -1.03
CA TYR A 97 -0.22 1.27 -1.34
C TYR A 97 -0.95 0.21 -0.54
N LEU A 98 -2.10 0.58 0.03
CA LEU A 98 -3.10 -0.38 0.47
C LEU A 98 -4.30 -0.25 -0.47
N ILE A 99 -4.69 -1.36 -1.07
CA ILE A 99 -5.89 -1.45 -1.89
C ILE A 99 -6.91 -2.34 -1.22
N ALA A 100 -8.19 -2.05 -1.42
CA ALA A 100 -9.29 -2.88 -0.96
C ALA A 100 -10.48 -2.76 -1.93
N THR A 101 -11.30 -3.80 -2.01
CA THR A 101 -12.55 -3.78 -2.76
C THR A 101 -13.51 -2.75 -2.14
N ASP A 102 -14.09 -1.86 -2.94
CA ASP A 102 -15.13 -0.93 -2.51
C ASP A 102 -16.48 -1.64 -2.43
N LEU A 103 -16.83 -2.15 -1.25
CA LEU A 103 -18.04 -2.97 -1.06
C LEU A 103 -18.52 -2.91 0.39
N SER A 104 -19.82 -2.67 0.58
CA SER A 104 -20.46 -2.82 1.90
C SER A 104 -21.67 -3.75 1.85
N ILE A 105 -21.54 -4.93 2.45
CA ILE A 105 -22.67 -5.85 2.65
C ILE A 105 -23.52 -5.40 3.84
N ASN A 106 -22.92 -4.72 4.83
CA ASN A 106 -23.69 -4.22 5.95
C ASN A 106 -24.74 -3.18 5.51
N ARG A 107 -24.34 -2.25 4.63
CA ARG A 107 -25.23 -1.21 4.09
C ARG A 107 -26.12 -1.73 2.97
N HIS A 108 -25.64 -2.70 2.21
CA HIS A 108 -26.35 -3.33 1.11
C HIS A 108 -26.34 -4.86 1.28
N PRO A 109 -27.23 -5.44 2.12
CA PRO A 109 -27.21 -6.86 2.49
C PRO A 109 -27.78 -7.76 1.39
N ASP A 110 -27.21 -7.67 0.19
CA ASP A 110 -27.57 -8.41 -1.00
C ASP A 110 -26.30 -8.89 -1.71
N TRP A 111 -25.97 -10.16 -1.46
CA TRP A 111 -24.84 -10.83 -2.08
C TRP A 111 -25.02 -11.10 -3.58
N GLY A 112 -26.26 -11.13 -4.09
CA GLY A 112 -26.50 -11.21 -5.53
C GLY A 112 -26.04 -9.94 -6.21
N ARG A 113 -26.51 -8.79 -5.70
CA ARG A 113 -26.08 -7.46 -6.15
C ARG A 113 -24.58 -7.24 -5.99
N ALA A 114 -23.99 -7.71 -4.88
CA ALA A 114 -22.56 -7.62 -4.62
C ALA A 114 -21.68 -8.30 -5.69
N GLN A 115 -22.25 -9.22 -6.48
CA GLN A 115 -21.54 -9.94 -7.54
C GLN A 115 -21.81 -9.40 -8.95
N THR A 116 -22.88 -8.61 -9.14
CA THR A 116 -23.29 -8.13 -10.47
C THR A 116 -23.29 -6.63 -10.64
N ASP A 117 -23.72 -5.86 -9.62
CA ASP A 117 -24.03 -4.44 -9.76
C ASP A 117 -23.44 -3.58 -8.63
N ALA A 118 -22.40 -4.09 -7.96
CA ALA A 118 -21.59 -3.35 -6.99
C ALA A 118 -20.56 -2.44 -7.64
N SER A 119 -19.79 -1.74 -6.80
CA SER A 119 -18.75 -0.83 -7.25
C SER A 119 -17.85 -1.47 -8.29
N GLN A 120 -17.53 -0.68 -9.32
CA GLN A 120 -16.51 -0.99 -10.34
C GLN A 120 -15.13 -0.45 -9.93
N SER A 121 -14.97 -0.13 -8.64
CA SER A 121 -13.83 0.58 -8.11
C SER A 121 -13.17 -0.17 -6.96
N ILE A 122 -11.92 0.16 -6.72
CA ILE A 122 -11.20 -0.16 -5.49
C ILE A 122 -10.97 1.12 -4.69
N VAL A 123 -10.83 0.98 -3.38
CA VAL A 123 -10.34 2.05 -2.51
C VAL A 123 -8.84 1.90 -2.36
N VAL A 124 -8.12 3.03 -2.43
CA VAL A 124 -6.67 3.08 -2.31
C VAL A 124 -6.27 4.05 -1.21
N TRP A 125 -5.30 3.65 -0.40
CA TRP A 125 -4.56 4.49 0.52
C TRP A 125 -3.07 4.42 0.21
N GLU A 126 -2.34 5.48 0.55
CA GLU A 126 -0.90 5.60 0.32
C GLU A 126 -0.20 5.90 1.65
N SER A 127 1.01 5.37 1.82
CA SER A 127 1.84 5.62 3.00
C SER A 127 3.31 5.55 2.63
N GLU A 128 4.13 6.44 3.18
CA GLU A 128 5.59 6.40 3.02
C GLU A 128 6.25 5.49 4.08
N ASP A 129 5.58 5.22 5.20
CA ASP A 129 6.18 4.63 6.40
C ASP A 129 5.34 3.55 7.10
N LEU A 130 4.19 3.16 6.54
CA LEU A 130 3.19 2.23 7.10
C LEU A 130 2.46 2.73 8.36
N VAL A 131 2.76 3.95 8.81
CA VAL A 131 2.18 4.54 10.03
C VAL A 131 1.20 5.65 9.66
N HIS A 132 1.63 6.56 8.78
CA HIS A 132 0.83 7.68 8.31
C HIS A 132 0.25 7.34 6.94
N TRP A 133 -1.08 7.43 6.84
CA TRP A 133 -1.81 7.07 5.64
C TRP A 133 -2.53 8.30 5.07
N SER A 134 -2.65 8.34 3.75
CA SER A 134 -3.47 9.33 3.05
C SER A 134 -4.96 9.18 3.41
N GLU A 135 -5.78 10.13 2.98
CA GLU A 135 -7.22 9.90 2.87
C GLU A 135 -7.52 8.79 1.82
N PRO A 136 -8.66 8.09 1.92
CA PRO A 136 -9.08 7.11 0.92
C PRO A 136 -9.34 7.79 -0.43
N ARG A 137 -8.92 7.15 -1.51
CA ARG A 137 -9.31 7.53 -2.87
C ARG A 137 -9.99 6.38 -3.59
N LEU A 138 -11.11 6.68 -4.25
CA LEU A 138 -11.83 5.73 -5.08
C LEU A 138 -11.20 5.67 -6.48
N MET A 139 -10.90 4.47 -6.97
CA MET A 139 -10.33 4.24 -8.29
C MET A 139 -11.15 3.24 -9.07
N LYS A 140 -11.77 3.71 -10.16
CA LYS A 140 -12.46 2.85 -11.11
C LYS A 140 -11.45 1.99 -11.88
N VAL A 141 -11.66 0.69 -11.87
CA VAL A 141 -10.77 -0.29 -12.51
C VAL A 141 -11.49 -1.19 -13.52
N ALA A 142 -12.82 -1.17 -13.52
CA ALA A 142 -13.64 -1.90 -14.49
C ALA A 142 -14.37 -0.92 -15.45
N PRO A 143 -14.65 -1.34 -16.70
CA PRO A 143 -15.45 -0.53 -17.64
C PRO A 143 -16.92 -0.44 -17.21
N ASP A 144 -17.67 0.51 -17.78
CA ASP A 144 -19.06 0.78 -17.38
C ASP A 144 -20.01 -0.42 -17.56
N ASP A 145 -19.73 -1.30 -18.53
CA ASP A 145 -20.52 -2.48 -18.88
C ASP A 145 -20.04 -3.78 -18.20
N ALA A 146 -19.03 -3.70 -17.33
CA ALA A 146 -18.65 -4.82 -16.47
C ALA A 146 -19.58 -4.92 -15.25
N GLY A 147 -19.54 -6.07 -14.58
CA GLY A 147 -20.09 -6.19 -13.23
C GLY A 147 -19.24 -5.45 -12.20
N CYS A 148 -19.16 -5.96 -10.97
CA CYS A 148 -18.35 -5.39 -9.90
C CYS A 148 -16.84 -5.62 -10.12
N ALA A 149 -16.01 -4.79 -9.47
CA ALA A 149 -14.56 -4.93 -9.41
C ALA A 149 -14.07 -5.54 -8.09
#